data_AF-A0AAT9WE44-F1
#
_entry.id   AF-A0AAT9WE44-F1
#
_cell.length_a   1.000
_cell.length_b   1.000
_cell.length_c   1.000
_cell.angle_alpha   90.00
_cell.angle_beta   90.00
_cell.angle_gamma   90.00
#
_symmetry.space_group_name_H-M   'P 1'
#
loop_
_entity.id
_entity.type
_entity.pdbx_description
1 polymer ?
#
loop_
_entity_poly.entity_id
_entity_poly.type
_entity_poly.pdbx_seq_one_letter_code
_entity_poly.pdbx_strand_id
1 'polypeptide(L)'
;MHIGRNFMLAGLVFFMQAIPTAALAEGTPATPVEKAKVVSRLYQATYGAQLRCGASPEWATHGKTLERFRSTYPELIQLVDSSPYLPAAKESFQGFLLANPPSKVSEKNLTLECESLESILRSLIDGPGAREAVAGYVQLLKS
;
A
#
# COMPACT_ATOMS: atom_id res chain seq x y z
N MET A 1 10.24 -21.27 37.31
CA MET A 1 10.78 -20.12 36.55
C MET A 1 11.24 -20.65 35.20
N HIS A 2 10.41 -20.52 34.17
CA HIS A 2 10.70 -20.64 32.73
C HIS A 2 9.35 -20.73 32.00
N ILE A 3 8.79 -19.57 31.66
CA ILE A 3 7.71 -19.49 30.65
C ILE A 3 8.40 -18.98 29.39
N GLY A 4 8.46 -19.86 28.40
CA GLY A 4 9.02 -19.60 27.09
C GLY A 4 8.32 -18.40 26.45
N ARG A 5 9.13 -17.43 26.03
CA ARG A 5 8.72 -16.28 25.22
C ARG A 5 8.21 -16.80 23.89
N ASN A 6 6.88 -16.81 23.73
CA ASN A 6 6.23 -16.87 22.43
C ASN A 6 6.82 -15.76 21.56
N PHE A 7 7.60 -16.15 20.56
CA PHE A 7 8.01 -15.28 19.46
C PHE A 7 6.74 -14.94 18.68
N MET A 8 6.07 -13.86 19.07
CA MET A 8 5.10 -13.20 18.20
C MET A 8 5.88 -12.61 17.01
N LEU A 9 5.91 -13.35 15.90
CA LEU A 9 5.92 -12.76 14.58
C LEU A 9 4.67 -11.88 14.45
N ALA A 10 4.72 -10.66 14.98
CA ALA A 10 3.64 -9.68 14.92
C ALA A 10 4.09 -8.39 14.21
N GLY A 11 5.05 -8.51 13.29
CA GLY A 11 5.38 -7.46 12.33
C GLY A 11 4.77 -7.85 10.99
N LEU A 12 3.74 -7.12 10.55
CA LEU A 12 3.14 -7.25 9.21
C LEU A 12 2.25 -8.48 8.94
N VAL A 13 1.40 -8.87 9.89
CA VAL A 13 0.08 -9.43 9.51
C VAL A 13 -0.93 -8.28 9.46
N PHE A 14 -0.66 -7.28 8.63
CA PHE A 14 -1.73 -6.39 8.19
C PHE A 14 -2.46 -7.18 7.13
N PHE A 15 -3.62 -7.74 7.50
CA PHE A 15 -4.43 -8.56 6.60
C PHE A 15 -4.53 -7.89 5.24
N MET A 16 -3.83 -8.47 4.27
CA MET A 16 -4.01 -8.24 2.85
C MET A 16 -5.37 -8.85 2.47
N GLN A 17 -6.45 -8.34 3.04
CA GLN A 17 -7.78 -8.71 2.61
C GLN A 17 -7.85 -8.24 1.16
N ALA A 18 -7.97 -9.17 0.22
CA ALA A 18 -8.33 -8.85 -1.14
C ALA A 18 -9.51 -7.89 -1.05
N ILE A 19 -9.44 -6.76 -1.75
CA ILE A 19 -10.66 -6.01 -2.03
C ILE A 19 -11.48 -7.00 -2.84
N PRO A 20 -12.62 -7.51 -2.34
CA PRO A 20 -13.38 -8.48 -3.09
C PRO A 20 -13.74 -7.83 -4.41
N THR A 21 -13.17 -8.35 -5.51
CA THR A 21 -13.47 -7.90 -6.87
C THR A 21 -14.97 -7.99 -7.16
N ALA A 22 -15.69 -8.86 -6.42
CA ALA A 22 -17.15 -8.96 -6.43
C ALA A 22 -17.87 -7.65 -6.04
N ALA A 23 -17.30 -6.85 -5.12
CA ALA A 23 -17.89 -5.55 -4.74
C ALA A 23 -17.75 -4.48 -5.83
N LEU A 24 -16.90 -4.71 -6.84
CA LEU A 24 -16.75 -3.83 -8.00
C LEU A 24 -17.69 -4.21 -9.16
N ALA A 25 -18.37 -5.36 -9.09
CA ALA A 25 -19.18 -5.90 -10.19
C ALA A 25 -20.69 -5.63 -10.07
N GLU A 26 -21.18 -5.28 -8.87
CA GLU A 26 -22.58 -4.94 -8.65
C GLU A 26 -22.68 -3.46 -8.25
N GLY A 27 -23.63 -2.71 -8.84
CA GLY A 27 -23.77 -1.24 -8.75
C GLY A 27 -24.11 -0.67 -7.37
N THR A 28 -23.53 -1.21 -6.30
CA THR A 28 -23.60 -0.70 -4.93
C THR A 28 -22.57 0.43 -4.79
N PRO A 29 -22.97 1.61 -4.27
CA PRO A 29 -22.03 2.70 -4.02
C PRO A 29 -20.92 2.24 -3.06
N ALA A 30 -19.67 2.59 -3.37
CA ALA A 30 -18.56 2.24 -2.51
C ALA A 30 -18.71 2.88 -1.13
N THR A 31 -18.54 2.09 -0.08
CA THR A 31 -18.62 2.59 1.30
C THR A 31 -17.43 3.49 1.61
N PRO A 32 -17.58 4.46 2.54
CA PRO A 32 -16.45 5.27 3.02
C PRO A 32 -15.25 4.43 3.49
N VAL A 33 -15.52 3.27 4.08
CA VAL A 33 -14.50 2.33 4.58
C VAL A 33 -13.69 1.74 3.42
N GLU A 34 -14.32 1.39 2.30
CA GLU A 34 -13.61 0.84 1.13
C GLU A 34 -12.72 1.89 0.46
N LYS A 35 -13.23 3.12 0.31
CA LYS A 35 -12.46 4.26 -0.20
C LYS A 35 -11.23 4.52 0.68
N ALA A 36 -11.42 4.56 2.00
CA ALA A 36 -10.31 4.73 2.94
C ALA A 36 -9.26 3.62 2.86
N LYS A 37 -9.69 2.36 2.69
CA LYS A 37 -8.77 1.21 2.53
C LYS A 37 -7.94 1.32 1.25
N VAL A 38 -8.56 1.67 0.12
CA VAL A 38 -7.86 1.85 -1.17
C VAL A 38 -6.83 2.97 -1.06
N VAL A 39 -7.24 4.14 -0.55
CA VAL A 39 -6.36 5.30 -0.37
C VAL A 39 -5.19 4.96 0.55
N SER A 40 -5.45 4.28 1.67
CA SER A 40 -4.40 3.89 2.61
C SER A 40 -3.37 2.93 1.98
N ARG A 41 -3.83 1.92 1.22
CA ARG A 41 -2.93 0.98 0.55
C ARG A 41 -2.11 1.62 -0.55
N LEU A 42 -2.74 2.44 -1.38
CA LEU A 42 -2.03 3.17 -2.44
C LEU A 42 -1.04 4.17 -1.84
N TYR A 43 -1.40 4.87 -0.76
CA TYR A 43 -0.48 5.73 -0.03
C TYR A 43 0.73 4.93 0.49
N GLN A 44 0.51 3.78 1.12
CA GLN A 44 1.58 2.92 1.65
C GLN A 44 2.52 2.42 0.54
N ALA A 45 2.00 1.95 -0.58
CA ALA A 45 2.82 1.44 -1.70
C ALA A 45 3.57 2.56 -2.44
N THR A 46 3.12 3.81 -2.34
CA THR A 46 3.72 4.97 -3.02
C THR A 46 4.57 5.80 -2.06
N TYR A 47 3.97 6.80 -1.42
CA TYR A 47 4.64 7.76 -0.54
C TYR A 47 5.13 7.11 0.77
N GLY A 48 4.36 6.16 1.31
CA GLY A 48 4.76 5.43 2.51
C GLY A 48 6.03 4.61 2.29
N ALA A 49 6.09 3.90 1.17
CA ALA A 49 7.27 3.14 0.76
C ALA A 49 8.49 4.06 0.61
N GLN A 50 8.34 5.28 0.09
CA GLN A 50 9.45 6.24 0.04
C GLN A 50 10.00 6.58 1.43
N LEU A 51 9.13 6.80 2.40
CA LEU A 51 9.53 7.10 3.78
C LEU A 51 10.16 5.89 4.48
N ARG A 52 9.63 4.69 4.20
CA ARG A 52 10.03 3.43 4.85
C ARG A 52 11.30 2.83 4.25
N CYS A 53 11.39 2.87 2.93
CA CYS A 53 12.35 2.15 2.11
C CYS A 53 13.37 3.05 1.44
N GLY A 54 13.29 4.38 1.56
CA GLY A 54 14.17 5.31 0.84
C GLY A 54 15.68 5.14 1.09
N ALA A 55 16.05 4.49 2.19
CA ALA A 55 17.44 4.14 2.51
C ALA A 55 17.79 2.67 2.21
N SER A 56 16.84 1.85 1.77
CA SER A 56 17.05 0.46 1.37
C SER A 56 17.74 0.38 0.01
N PRO A 57 18.65 -0.58 -0.23
CA PRO A 57 19.22 -0.84 -1.55
C PRO A 57 18.17 -1.03 -2.65
N GLU A 58 17.01 -1.61 -2.30
CA GLU A 58 15.90 -1.87 -3.23
C GLU A 58 15.14 -0.61 -3.65
N TRP A 59 15.41 0.54 -3.03
CA TRP A 59 14.73 1.79 -3.36
C TRP A 59 14.90 2.19 -4.82
N ALA A 60 16.06 1.91 -5.42
CA ALA A 60 16.29 2.24 -6.83
C ALA A 60 15.30 1.53 -7.76
N THR A 61 14.96 0.27 -7.46
CA THR A 61 13.95 -0.50 -8.20
C THR A 61 12.56 0.03 -7.90
N HIS A 62 12.21 0.18 -6.62
CA HIS A 62 10.90 0.71 -6.21
C HIS A 62 10.61 2.09 -6.80
N GLY A 63 11.61 2.99 -6.78
CA GLY A 63 11.50 4.35 -7.31
C GLY A 63 11.15 4.36 -8.79
N LYS A 64 11.80 3.52 -9.61
CA LYS A 64 11.47 3.36 -11.03
C LYS A 64 10.05 2.80 -11.23
N THR A 65 9.66 1.79 -10.46
CA THR A 65 8.31 1.23 -10.51
C THR A 65 7.26 2.28 -10.12
N LEU A 66 7.54 3.11 -9.10
CA LEU A 66 6.68 4.21 -8.67
C LEU A 66 6.54 5.30 -9.73
N GLU A 67 7.63 5.71 -10.37
CA GLU A 67 7.60 6.68 -11.48
C GLU A 67 6.76 6.16 -12.65
N ARG A 68 6.95 4.88 -13.00
CA ARG A 68 6.14 4.22 -14.03
C ARG A 68 4.68 4.13 -13.62
N PHE A 69 4.37 3.78 -12.38
CA PHE A 69 3.01 3.74 -11.85
C PHE A 69 2.32 5.11 -11.99
N ARG A 70 3.00 6.18 -11.56
CA ARG A 70 2.49 7.56 -11.64
C ARG A 70 2.24 8.02 -13.07
N SER A 71 3.13 7.68 -13.99
CA SER A 71 2.95 8.01 -15.42
C SER A 71 1.87 7.16 -16.09
N THR A 72 1.68 5.91 -15.66
CA THR A 72 0.68 5.00 -16.24
C THR A 72 -0.73 5.33 -15.78
N TYR A 73 -0.90 5.74 -14.51
CA TYR A 73 -2.21 5.99 -13.90
C TYR A 73 -2.29 7.36 -13.19
N PRO A 74 -2.09 8.48 -13.92
CA PRO A 74 -2.05 9.81 -13.33
C PRO A 74 -3.37 10.20 -12.65
N GLU A 75 -4.50 9.76 -13.21
CA GLU A 75 -5.82 10.01 -12.63
C GLU A 75 -6.01 9.32 -11.27
N LEU A 76 -5.59 8.05 -11.13
CA LEU A 76 -5.69 7.34 -9.86
C LEU A 76 -4.85 8.03 -8.79
N ILE A 77 -3.64 8.49 -9.14
CA ILE A 77 -2.79 9.25 -8.24
C ILE A 77 -3.47 10.55 -7.81
N GLN A 78 -4.05 11.30 -8.76
CA GLN A 78 -4.77 12.53 -8.44
C GLN A 78 -5.96 12.28 -7.48
N LEU A 79 -6.70 11.19 -7.68
CA LEU A 79 -7.81 10.80 -6.80
C LEU A 79 -7.32 10.43 -5.39
N VAL A 80 -6.18 9.76 -5.27
CA VAL A 80 -5.55 9.49 -3.97
C VAL A 80 -5.09 10.78 -3.29
N ASP A 81 -4.41 11.67 -4.04
CA ASP A 81 -3.83 12.92 -3.52
C ASP A 81 -4.91 13.92 -3.07
N SER A 82 -6.06 13.93 -3.75
CA SER A 82 -7.22 14.78 -3.41
C SER A 82 -8.22 14.11 -2.46
N SER A 83 -7.97 12.86 -2.05
CA SER A 83 -8.93 12.12 -1.24
C SER A 83 -9.09 12.70 0.18
N PRO A 84 -10.32 12.83 0.70
CA PRO A 84 -10.53 13.20 2.10
C PRO A 84 -10.02 12.15 3.09
N TYR A 85 -9.72 10.93 2.63
CA TYR A 85 -9.16 9.86 3.47
C TYR A 85 -7.63 9.88 3.57
N LEU A 86 -6.95 10.69 2.75
CA LEU A 86 -5.49 10.77 2.73
C LEU A 86 -4.87 11.23 4.07
N PRO A 87 -5.42 12.23 4.80
CA PRO A 87 -4.87 12.63 6.10
C PRO A 87 -4.83 11.47 7.10
N ALA A 88 -5.91 10.69 7.21
CA ALA A 88 -5.97 9.53 8.10
C ALA A 88 -4.99 8.43 7.66
N ALA A 89 -4.81 8.21 6.36
CA ALA A 89 -3.80 7.29 5.84
C ALA A 89 -2.37 7.71 6.22
N LYS A 90 -2.05 9.01 6.09
CA LYS A 90 -0.76 9.58 6.50
C LYS A 90 -0.52 9.40 7.99
N GLU A 91 -1.48 9.78 8.82
CA GLU A 91 -1.40 9.68 10.27
C GLU A 91 -1.21 8.23 10.73
N SER A 92 -2.01 7.29 10.20
CA SER A 92 -1.89 5.87 10.52
C SER A 92 -0.51 5.32 10.16
N PHE A 93 0.02 5.67 8.99
CA PHE A 93 1.33 5.22 8.56
C PHE A 93 2.47 5.86 9.37
N GLN A 94 2.35 7.13 9.73
CA GLN A 94 3.30 7.78 10.63
C GLN A 94 3.31 7.11 12.00
N GLY A 95 2.15 6.78 12.55
CA GLY A 95 2.04 5.98 13.77
C GLY A 95 2.75 4.63 13.65
N PHE A 96 2.58 3.94 12.51
CA PHE A 96 3.31 2.71 12.21
C PHE A 96 4.84 2.91 12.18
N LEU A 97 5.34 3.95 11.51
CA LEU A 97 6.77 4.25 11.43
C LEU A 97 7.37 4.59 12.80
N LEU A 98 6.65 5.30 13.66
CA LEU A 98 7.08 5.62 15.02
C LEU A 98 7.16 4.36 15.90
N ALA A 99 6.16 3.48 15.77
CA ALA A 99 6.16 2.20 16.48
C ALA A 99 7.20 1.22 15.94
N ASN A 100 7.47 1.25 14.64
CA ASN A 100 8.32 0.30 13.90
C ASN A 100 9.36 1.02 13.01
N PRO A 101 10.29 1.79 13.59
CA PRO A 101 11.27 2.53 12.80
C PRO A 101 12.18 1.57 12.01
N PRO A 102 12.68 1.96 10.81
CA PRO A 102 13.54 1.09 9.99
C PRO A 102 14.77 0.58 10.74
N SER A 103 15.33 1.39 11.63
CA SER A 103 16.50 1.04 12.46
C SER A 103 16.27 -0.12 13.43
N LYS A 104 15.02 -0.49 13.72
CA LYS A 104 14.66 -1.61 14.60
C LYS A 104 14.35 -2.90 13.85
N VAL A 105 14.42 -2.89 12.52
CA VAL A 105 14.14 -4.05 11.67
C VAL A 105 15.45 -4.52 11.06
N SER A 106 15.64 -5.84 10.93
CA SER A 106 16.82 -6.36 10.24
C SER A 106 16.78 -5.93 8.77
N GLU A 107 17.96 -5.70 8.19
CA GLU A 107 18.08 -5.32 6.78
C GLU A 107 17.32 -6.29 5.86
N LYS A 108 17.49 -7.60 6.06
CA LYS A 108 16.75 -8.64 5.33
C LYS A 108 15.23 -8.45 5.39
N ASN A 109 14.68 -8.16 6.56
CA ASN A 109 13.23 -8.00 6.71
C ASN A 109 12.75 -6.68 6.08
N LEU A 110 13.56 -5.62 6.17
CA LEU A 110 13.29 -4.36 5.49
C LEU A 110 13.30 -4.54 3.98
N THR A 111 14.26 -5.28 3.42
CA THR A 111 14.32 -5.64 1.99
C THR A 111 13.04 -6.34 1.55
N LEU A 112 12.63 -7.41 2.25
CA LEU A 112 11.40 -8.15 1.91
C LEU A 112 10.13 -7.28 2.00
N GLU A 113 10.07 -6.38 2.98
CA GLU A 113 8.96 -5.43 3.11
C GLU A 113 8.92 -4.48 1.90
N CYS A 114 10.08 -3.95 1.50
CA CYS A 114 10.19 -3.03 0.37
C CYS A 114 9.90 -3.72 -0.98
N GLU A 115 10.38 -4.94 -1.18
CA GLU A 115 10.03 -5.77 -2.35
C GLU A 115 8.53 -6.07 -2.40
N SER A 116 7.89 -6.30 -1.25
CA SER A 116 6.45 -6.51 -1.19
C SER A 116 5.67 -5.26 -1.62
N LEU A 117 6.09 -4.07 -1.17
CA LEU A 117 5.49 -2.81 -1.58
C LEU A 117 5.72 -2.51 -3.06
N GLU A 118 6.90 -2.81 -3.60
CA GLU A 118 7.21 -2.70 -5.03
C GLU A 118 6.30 -3.62 -5.85
N SER A 119 6.15 -4.88 -5.41
CA SER A 119 5.38 -5.89 -6.10
C SER A 119 3.90 -5.50 -6.21
N ILE A 120 3.35 -4.78 -5.23
CA ILE A 120 2.00 -4.20 -5.32
C ILE A 120 1.91 -3.24 -6.51
N LEU A 121 2.82 -2.27 -6.62
CA LEU A 121 2.80 -1.33 -7.75
C LEU A 121 2.99 -2.04 -9.08
N ARG A 122 3.94 -2.98 -9.15
CA ARG A 122 4.19 -3.77 -10.35
C ARG A 122 2.97 -4.59 -10.76
N SER A 123 2.26 -5.20 -9.80
CA SER A 123 1.01 -5.94 -10.09
C SER A 123 -0.09 -5.06 -10.68
N LEU A 124 -0.14 -3.78 -10.31
CA LEU A 124 -1.09 -2.82 -10.86
C LEU A 124 -0.67 -2.28 -12.24
N ILE A 125 0.59 -2.48 -12.66
CA ILE A 125 1.09 -2.07 -13.97
C ILE A 125 1.08 -3.25 -14.95
N ASP A 126 1.70 -4.37 -14.54
CA ASP A 126 2.03 -5.52 -15.40
C ASP A 126 1.22 -6.77 -15.08
N GLY A 127 0.44 -6.75 -13.99
CA GLY A 127 -0.32 -7.91 -13.56
C GLY A 127 -1.47 -8.27 -14.50
N PRO A 128 -1.89 -9.55 -14.54
CA PRO A 128 -3.11 -9.93 -15.22
C PRO A 128 -4.31 -9.23 -14.57
N GLY A 129 -5.14 -8.56 -15.37
CA GLY A 129 -6.27 -7.78 -14.86
C GLY A 129 -5.89 -6.42 -14.25
N ALA A 130 -4.65 -5.97 -14.42
CA ALA A 130 -4.14 -4.72 -13.85
C ALA A 130 -5.00 -3.50 -14.22
N ARG A 131 -5.37 -3.37 -15.50
CA ARG A 131 -6.15 -2.24 -16.01
C ARG A 131 -7.56 -2.23 -15.43
N GLU A 132 -8.19 -3.40 -15.35
CA GLU A 132 -9.51 -3.60 -14.77
C GLU A 132 -9.50 -3.29 -13.27
N ALA A 133 -8.48 -3.74 -12.55
CA ALA A 133 -8.31 -3.43 -11.13
C ALA A 133 -8.15 -1.92 -10.89
N VAL A 134 -7.32 -1.24 -11.69
CA VAL A 134 -7.13 0.21 -11.60
C VAL A 134 -8.40 0.97 -11.99
N ALA A 135 -9.10 0.56 -13.04
CA ALA A 135 -10.39 1.14 -13.41
C ALA A 135 -11.41 1.01 -12.27
N GLY A 136 -11.44 -0.14 -11.60
CA GLY A 136 -12.25 -0.37 -10.41
C GLY A 136 -11.91 0.58 -9.26
N TYR A 137 -10.61 0.84 -9.00
CA TYR A 137 -10.20 1.82 -8.00
C TYR A 137 -10.59 3.25 -8.38
N VAL A 138 -10.43 3.64 -9.65
CA VAL A 138 -10.85 4.96 -10.13
C VAL A 138 -12.35 5.15 -9.96
N GLN A 139 -13.16 4.17 -10.38
CA GLN A 139 -14.61 4.22 -10.22
C GLN A 139 -15.02 4.29 -8.74
N LEU A 140 -14.40 3.44 -7.90
CA LEU A 140 -14.64 3.40 -6.46
C LEU A 140 -14.36 4.76 -5.79
N LEU A 141 -13.27 5.43 -6.16
CA LEU A 141 -12.90 6.72 -5.58
C LEU A 141 -13.70 7.91 -6.12
N LYS A 142 -14.36 7.78 -7.28
CA LYS A 142 -15.23 8.80 -7.89
C LYS A 142 -16.69 8.70 -7.49
N SER A 143 -17.17 7.49 -7.16
CA SER A 143 -18.49 7.31 -6.52
C SER A 143 -18.54 7.98 -5.15
#